data_AF-A0AAN1LCU4-F1
#
_entry.id   AF-A0AAN1LCU4-F1
#
_cell.length_a   1.000
_cell.length_b   1.000
_cell.length_c   1.000
_cell.angle_alpha   90.00
_cell.angle_beta   90.00
_cell.angle_gamma   90.00
#
_symmetry.space_group_name_H-M   'P 1'
#
loop_
_entity.id
_entity.type
_entity.pdbx_description
1 polymer ?
#
loop_
_entity_poly.entity_id
_entity_poly.type
_entity_poly.pdbx_seq_one_letter_code
_entity_poly.pdbx_strand_id
1 'polypeptide(L)'
;MGRFNDRKAYAFEELVAEIGNCMLCAQIGVEPEFDQSAAYVEGWLEAMKEDNRAIFRAASEAQKAVDYIMERTAQADRMAAE
;
A
#
# COMPACT_ATOMS: atom_id res chain seq x y z
N MET A 1 -20.73 12.16 -0.07
CA MET A 1 -20.34 12.01 1.35
C MET A 1 -20.50 10.54 1.71
N GLY A 2 -19.43 9.80 2.02
CA GLY A 2 -19.56 8.47 2.64
C GLY A 2 -18.70 7.29 2.14
N ARG A 3 -17.69 7.46 1.28
CA ARG A 3 -16.80 6.33 0.88
C ARG A 3 -15.87 5.85 2.02
N PHE A 4 -15.64 6.69 3.04
CA PHE A 4 -14.69 6.42 4.12
C PHE A 4 -15.31 5.90 5.43
N ASN A 5 -16.62 5.63 5.47
CA ASN A 5 -17.29 5.18 6.70
C ASN A 5 -17.60 3.67 6.71
N ASP A 6 -17.06 2.93 5.74
CA ASP A 6 -17.19 1.48 5.63
C ASP A 6 -15.90 0.81 6.13
N ARG A 7 -16.01 -0.03 7.17
CA ARG A 7 -14.88 -0.77 7.74
C ARG A 7 -14.19 -1.66 6.71
N LYS A 8 -14.92 -2.19 5.72
CA LYS A 8 -14.33 -2.99 4.65
C LYS A 8 -13.50 -2.13 3.69
N ALA A 9 -13.98 -0.92 3.37
CA ALA A 9 -13.21 0.03 2.56
C ALA A 9 -11.94 0.47 3.31
N TYR A 10 -12.04 0.74 4.61
CA TYR A 10 -10.88 1.05 5.45
C TYR A 10 -9.84 -0.09 5.46
N ALA A 11 -10.28 -1.33 5.68
CA ALA A 11 -9.39 -2.50 5.67
C ALA A 11 -8.69 -2.72 4.31
N PHE A 12 -9.36 -2.41 3.20
CA PHE A 12 -8.75 -2.47 1.87
C PHE A 12 -7.67 -1.41 1.65
N GLU A 13 -7.92 -0.16 2.08
CA GLU A 13 -6.93 0.93 1.96
C GLU A 13 -5.71 0.65 2.86
N GLU A 14 -5.90 0.08 4.06
CA GLU A 14 -4.79 -0.38 4.92
C GLU A 14 -3.98 -1.51 4.25
N LEU A 15 -4.64 -2.45 3.56
CA LEU A 15 -3.95 -3.50 2.81
C LEU A 15 -3.13 -2.92 1.64
N VAL A 16 -3.67 -1.93 0.93
CA VAL A 16 -2.96 -1.21 -0.14
C VAL A 16 -1.72 -0.51 0.43
N ALA A 17 -1.86 0.17 1.56
CA ALA A 17 -0.77 0.88 2.21
C ALA A 17 0.35 -0.07 2.67
N GLU A 18 0.00 -1.21 3.28
CA GLU A 18 0.99 -2.19 3.77
C GLU A 18 1.76 -2.86 2.62
N ILE A 19 1.07 -3.23 1.54
CA ILE A 19 1.73 -3.77 0.35
C ILE A 19 2.64 -2.71 -0.28
N GLY A 20 2.18 -1.47 -0.35
CA GLY A 20 2.96 -0.34 -0.88
C GLY A 20 4.20 -0.05 -0.03
N ASN A 21 4.08 -0.11 1.30
CA ASN A 21 5.18 -0.01 2.25
C ASN A 21 6.26 -1.07 1.95
N CYS A 22 5.86 -2.34 1.88
CA CYS A 22 6.78 -3.44 1.55
C CYS A 22 7.49 -3.23 0.20
N MET A 23 6.73 -2.85 -0.84
CA MET A 23 7.27 -2.61 -2.18
C MET A 23 8.28 -1.46 -2.20
N LEU A 24 7.94 -0.33 -1.57
CA LEU A 24 8.79 0.85 -1.50
C LEU A 24 10.06 0.56 -0.70
N CYS A 25 9.92 -0.01 0.50
CA CYS A 25 11.03 -0.43 1.36
C CYS A 25 12.02 -1.33 0.62
N ALA A 26 11.52 -2.34 -0.12
CA ALA A 26 12.35 -3.21 -0.94
C ALA A 26 13.11 -2.46 -2.04
N GLN A 27 12.52 -1.42 -2.65
CA GLN A 27 13.17 -0.61 -3.67
C GLN A 27 14.25 0.33 -3.11
N ILE A 28 14.03 0.90 -1.93
CA ILE A 28 14.95 1.87 -1.31
C ILE A 28 15.98 1.23 -0.37
N GLY A 29 15.90 -0.08 -0.14
CA GLY A 29 16.82 -0.83 0.72
C GLY A 29 16.59 -0.60 2.21
N VAL A 30 15.34 -0.35 2.61
CA VAL A 30 14.93 -0.19 4.02
C VAL A 30 14.09 -1.39 4.43
N GLU A 31 14.20 -1.81 5.69
CA GLU A 31 13.36 -2.87 6.24
C GLU A 31 11.98 -2.31 6.63
N PRO A 32 10.87 -2.93 6.18
CA PRO A 32 9.53 -2.48 6.56
C PRO A 32 9.22 -2.83 8.03
N GLU A 33 8.52 -1.93 8.71
CA GLU A 33 8.02 -2.14 10.07
C GLU A 33 6.54 -2.57 10.05
N PHE A 34 6.17 -3.53 10.92
CA PHE A 34 4.82 -4.14 10.93
C PHE A 34 4.10 -4.06 12.30
N ASP A 35 4.63 -3.29 13.25
CA ASP A 35 4.14 -3.25 14.63
C ASP A 35 2.66 -2.84 14.74
N GLN A 36 2.15 -2.11 13.76
CA GLN A 36 0.74 -1.67 13.70
C GLN A 36 -0.14 -2.57 12.82
N SER A 37 0.46 -3.46 12.03
CA SER A 37 -0.23 -4.27 11.01
C SER A 37 -0.92 -5.50 11.61
N ALA A 38 -0.48 -5.96 12.79
CA ALA A 38 -1.01 -7.15 13.46
C ALA A 38 -2.52 -7.11 13.72
N ALA A 39 -3.09 -5.92 13.95
CA ALA A 39 -4.53 -5.74 14.18
C ALA A 39 -5.40 -5.96 12.93
N TYR A 40 -4.81 -5.94 11.73
CA TYR A 40 -5.55 -5.98 10.47
C TYR A 40 -5.39 -7.30 9.70
N VAL A 41 -4.41 -8.14 10.07
CA VAL A 41 -4.13 -9.42 9.41
C VAL A 41 -5.35 -10.35 9.38
N GLU A 42 -6.10 -10.43 10.48
CA GLU A 42 -7.30 -11.27 10.56
C GLU A 42 -8.38 -10.78 9.58
N GLY A 43 -8.64 -9.47 9.54
CA GLY A 43 -9.61 -8.87 8.62
C GLY A 43 -9.20 -9.01 7.16
N TRP A 44 -7.90 -8.92 6.85
CA TRP A 44 -7.39 -9.17 5.50
C TRP A 44 -7.56 -10.62 5.08
N LEU A 45 -7.29 -11.58 5.97
CA LEU A 45 -7.49 -13.00 5.70
C LEU A 45 -8.97 -13.34 5.42
N GLU A 46 -9.89 -12.76 6.19
CA GLU A 46 -11.33 -12.93 5.92
C GLU A 46 -11.73 -12.33 4.57
N ALA A 47 -11.30 -11.11 4.27
CA ALA A 47 -11.58 -10.45 3.00
C ALA A 47 -11.02 -11.24 1.80
N MET A 48 -9.84 -11.84 1.94
CA MET A 48 -9.23 -12.67 0.89
C MET A 48 -9.93 -14.01 0.71
N LYS A 49 -10.56 -14.57 1.76
CA LYS A 49 -11.41 -15.77 1.65
C LYS A 49 -12.72 -15.45 0.93
N GLU A 50 -13.27 -14.25 1.12
CA GLU A 50 -14.48 -13.79 0.43
C GLU A 50 -14.21 -13.45 -1.05
N ASP A 51 -13.05 -12.85 -1.35
CA ASP A 51 -12.65 -12.45 -2.70
C ASP A 51 -11.15 -12.63 -2.96
N ASN A 52 -10.80 -13.74 -3.61
CA ASN A 52 -9.42 -14.09 -3.95
C ASN A 52 -8.75 -13.06 -4.89
N ARG A 53 -9.52 -12.17 -5.55
CA ARG A 53 -8.99 -11.11 -6.41
C ARG A 53 -8.69 -9.84 -5.64
N ALA A 54 -9.10 -9.73 -4.37
CA ALA A 54 -8.84 -8.57 -3.52
C ALA A 54 -7.34 -8.26 -3.41
N ILE A 55 -6.49 -9.28 -3.22
CA ILE A 55 -5.04 -9.10 -3.12
C ILE A 55 -4.43 -8.51 -4.40
N PHE A 56 -4.89 -8.97 -5.57
CA PHE A 56 -4.37 -8.46 -6.85
C PHE A 56 -4.78 -7.01 -7.11
N ARG A 57 -6.01 -6.63 -6.72
CA ARG A 57 -6.45 -5.23 -6.80
C ARG A 57 -5.64 -4.36 -5.83
N ALA A 58 -5.46 -4.81 -4.59
CA ALA A 58 -4.69 -4.08 -3.60
C ALA A 58 -3.24 -3.88 -4.06
N ALA A 59 -2.60 -4.94 -4.58
CA ALA A 59 -1.26 -4.86 -5.15
C ALA A 59 -1.16 -3.92 -6.35
N SER A 60 -2.18 -3.88 -7.22
CA SER A 60 -2.20 -2.97 -8.36
C SER A 60 -2.30 -1.50 -7.94
N GLU A 61 -3.12 -1.19 -6.92
CA GLU A 61 -3.18 0.18 -6.38
C GLU A 61 -1.90 0.55 -5.61
N ALA A 62 -1.35 -0.40 -4.86
CA ALA A 62 -0.07 -0.22 -4.16
C ALA A 62 1.07 0.11 -5.14
N GLN A 63 1.17 -0.62 -6.26
CA GLN A 63 2.17 -0.35 -7.28
C GLN A 63 2.05 1.06 -7.85
N LYS A 64 0.82 1.53 -8.15
CA LYS A 64 0.60 2.91 -8.64
C LYS A 64 1.09 3.95 -7.62
N ALA A 65 0.85 3.72 -6.33
CA ALA A 65 1.30 4.62 -5.27
C ALA A 65 2.84 4.66 -5.19
N VAL A 66 3.50 3.50 -5.25
CA VAL A 66 4.96 3.41 -5.26
C VAL A 66 5.55 4.08 -6.50
N ASP A 67 5.01 3.79 -7.69
CA ASP A 67 5.45 4.39 -8.95
C ASP A 67 5.37 5.92 -8.88
N TYR A 68 4.26 6.45 -8.35
CA TYR A 68 4.07 7.87 -8.16
C TYR A 68 5.14 8.48 -7.23
N ILE A 69 5.41 7.85 -6.09
CA ILE A 69 6.44 8.32 -5.15
C ILE A 69 7.80 8.34 -5.83
N MET A 70 8.18 7.24 -6.49
CA MET A 70 9.49 7.11 -7.14
C MET A 70 9.68 8.08 -8.30
N GLU A 71 8.66 8.28 -9.12
CA GLU A 71 8.71 9.26 -10.22
C GLU A 71 8.95 10.68 -9.67
N ARG A 72 8.23 11.06 -8.62
CA ARG A 72 8.35 12.38 -7.99
C ARG A 72 9.69 12.58 -7.32
N THR A 73 10.24 11.56 -6.65
CA THR A 73 11.59 11.59 -6.08
C THR A 73 12.63 11.79 -7.17
N ALA A 74 12.57 11.02 -8.26
CA ALA A 74 13.51 11.15 -9.36
C ALA A 74 13.42 12.52 -10.09
N GLN A 75 12.22 13.11 -10.18
CA GLN A 75 12.05 14.47 -10.68
C GLN A 75 12.72 15.51 -9.77
N ALA A 76 12.53 15.39 -8.44
CA ALA A 76 13.14 16.27 -7.47
C ALA A 76 14.67 16.21 -7.50
N ASP A 77 15.24 14.99 -7.59
CA ASP A 77 16.69 14.80 -7.68
C ASP A 77 17.29 15.44 -8.93
N ARG A 78 16.60 15.35 -10.07
CA ARG A 78 17.03 16.04 -11.31
C ARG A 78 17.03 17.55 -11.17
N MET A 79 15.95 18.12 -10.61
CA MET A 79 15.85 19.56 -10.39
C MET A 79 16.89 20.09 -9.40
N ALA A 80 17.32 19.28 -8.43
CA ALA A 80 18.35 19.67 -7.46
C ALA A 80 19.78 19.60 -8.05
N ALA A 81 19.96 18.88 -9.15
CA ALA A 81 21.26 18.72 -9.84
C ALA A 81 21.50 19.80 -10.92
N GLU A 82 20.49 20.60 -11.26
CA GLU A 82 20.54 21.76 -12.16
C GLU A 82 20.86 23.06 -11.41
#